data_AF-A0A379FVK2-F1
#
_entry.id   AF-A0A379FVK2-F1
#
_cell.length_a   1.000
_cell.length_b   1.000
_cell.length_c   1.000
_cell.angle_alpha   90.00
_cell.angle_beta   90.00
_cell.angle_gamma   90.00
#
_symmetry.space_group_name_H-M   'P 1'
#
loop_
_entity.id
_entity.type
_entity.pdbx_description
1 polymer ?
#
loop_
_entity_poly.entity_id
_entity_poly.type
_entity_poly.pdbx_seq_one_letter_code
_entity_poly.pdbx_strand_id
1 'polypeptide(L)'
;MTHLVRPFKIHYQQNVDSLFIDSWLDNLRQYDTVLLINLYLFDTPINHQSEVALAQLFSSSLETHDTFTAYLHRPEVITDINENSFNEKLEAAILWAKTSSTKIKHLWLTAPREKERSYVINNVPLLTHYSHFKLVDINQVIGHTGHSTLWLNIFISATHCDKHRESQLVIDEQDSSYTTLIALS
;
A
#
# COMPACT_ATOMS: atom_id res chain seq x y z
N MET A 1 24.55 -21.38 -31.39
CA MET A 1 24.28 -21.02 -29.99
C MET A 1 23.17 -19.99 -29.98
N THR A 2 21.97 -20.37 -29.56
CA THR A 2 20.84 -19.46 -29.36
C THR A 2 21.11 -18.67 -28.08
N HIS A 3 21.34 -17.37 -28.19
CA HIS A 3 21.41 -16.49 -27.02
C HIS A 3 20.03 -16.50 -26.35
N LEU A 4 20.00 -16.95 -25.10
CA LEU A 4 18.81 -16.93 -24.28
C LEU A 4 18.53 -15.47 -23.90
N VAL A 5 17.75 -14.78 -24.72
CA VAL A 5 17.30 -13.41 -24.43
C VAL A 5 16.31 -13.53 -23.28
N ARG A 6 16.67 -13.02 -22.10
CA ARG A 6 15.74 -12.95 -20.98
C ARG A 6 14.65 -11.93 -21.35
N PRO A 7 13.38 -12.31 -21.43
CA PRO A 7 12.31 -11.38 -21.80
C PRO A 7 11.97 -10.40 -20.66
N PHE A 8 12.62 -10.52 -19.50
CA PHE A 8 12.42 -9.68 -18.33
C PHE A 8 13.75 -9.30 -17.68
N LYS A 9 13.77 -8.14 -17.01
CA LYS A 9 14.87 -7.71 -16.15
C LYS A 9 14.52 -8.02 -14.70
N ILE A 10 15.45 -8.64 -13.98
CA ILE A 10 15.30 -8.88 -12.54
C ILE A 10 16.06 -7.78 -11.80
N HIS A 11 15.37 -7.10 -10.91
CA HIS A 11 15.96 -6.13 -10.00
C HIS A 11 15.88 -6.70 -8.58
N TYR A 12 17.03 -6.81 -7.93
CA TYR A 12 17.10 -7.17 -6.51
C TYR A 12 17.36 -5.89 -5.73
N GLN A 13 16.43 -5.53 -4.85
CA GLN A 13 16.56 -4.38 -3.98
C GLN A 13 16.20 -4.80 -2.56
N GLN A 14 17.01 -4.37 -1.61
CA GLN A 14 16.69 -4.49 -0.20
C GLN A 14 15.70 -3.38 0.15
N ASN A 15 14.56 -3.73 0.73
CA ASN A 15 13.49 -2.81 1.14
C ASN A 15 12.94 -1.98 -0.04
N VAL A 16 12.07 -2.57 -0.84
CA VAL A 16 11.29 -1.85 -1.85
C VAL A 16 10.18 -1.07 -1.13
N ASP A 17 10.16 0.24 -1.28
CA ASP A 17 9.17 1.12 -0.66
C ASP A 17 8.06 1.55 -1.64
N SER A 18 7.13 2.39 -1.20
CA SER A 18 6.02 2.87 -2.02
C SER A 18 6.46 3.72 -3.22
N LEU A 19 7.61 4.41 -3.14
CA LEU A 19 8.13 5.27 -4.21
C LEU A 19 8.52 4.46 -5.45
N PHE A 20 8.76 3.16 -5.29
CA PHE A 20 8.93 2.26 -6.42
C PHE A 20 7.70 2.25 -7.34
N ILE A 21 6.49 2.26 -6.80
CA ILE A 21 5.26 2.30 -7.60
C ILE A 21 5.16 3.62 -8.36
N ASP A 22 5.44 4.73 -7.70
CA ASP A 22 5.41 6.04 -8.34
C ASP A 22 6.39 6.14 -9.51
N SER A 23 7.63 5.70 -9.28
CA SER A 23 8.67 5.62 -10.30
C SER A 23 8.29 4.70 -11.46
N TRP A 24 7.64 3.57 -11.17
CA TRP A 24 7.16 2.66 -12.21
C TRP A 24 6.03 3.28 -13.04
N LEU A 25 5.06 3.94 -12.39
CA LEU A 25 3.95 4.63 -13.07
C LEU A 25 4.42 5.76 -13.99
N ASP A 26 5.55 6.41 -13.69
CA ASP A 26 6.16 7.42 -14.56
C ASP A 26 6.92 6.81 -15.76
N ASN A 27 7.26 5.52 -15.72
CA ASN A 27 8.09 4.83 -16.70
C ASN A 27 7.38 3.66 -17.43
N LEU A 28 6.05 3.72 -17.56
CA LEU A 28 5.24 2.65 -18.16
C LEU A 28 5.72 2.21 -19.55
N ARG A 29 6.30 3.13 -20.35
CA ARG A 29 6.86 2.81 -21.68
C ARG A 29 8.04 1.84 -21.66
N GLN A 30 8.62 1.58 -20.49
CA GLN A 30 9.79 0.71 -20.34
C GLN A 30 9.40 -0.70 -19.88
N TYR A 31 8.39 -0.82 -19.01
CA TYR A 31 7.88 -2.09 -18.49
C TYR A 31 6.38 -1.96 -18.14
N ASP A 32 5.52 -2.66 -18.88
CA ASP A 32 4.06 -2.63 -18.66
C ASP A 32 3.61 -3.44 -17.45
N THR A 33 4.44 -4.38 -17.01
CA THR A 33 4.14 -5.30 -15.91
C THR A 33 5.32 -5.41 -14.95
N VAL A 34 5.02 -5.51 -13.66
CA VAL A 34 5.98 -5.68 -12.57
C VAL A 34 5.55 -6.83 -11.68
N LEU A 35 6.44 -7.81 -11.47
CA LEU A 35 6.30 -8.82 -10.44
C LEU A 35 7.13 -8.42 -9.23
N LEU A 36 6.47 -8.16 -8.11
CA LEU A 36 7.11 -7.92 -6.83
C LEU A 36 7.04 -9.18 -5.97
N ILE A 37 8.20 -9.62 -5.45
CA ILE A 37 8.30 -10.76 -4.53
C ILE A 37 8.90 -10.25 -3.22
N ASN A 38 8.14 -10.35 -2.13
CA ASN A 38 8.52 -9.93 -0.79
C ASN A 38 8.68 -11.15 0.11
N LEU A 39 9.79 -11.22 0.83
CA LEU A 39 10.11 -12.30 1.76
C LEU A 39 10.58 -11.70 3.09
N TYR A 40 9.86 -12.00 4.16
CA TYR A 40 10.28 -11.70 5.52
C TYR A 40 10.22 -12.99 6.32
N LEU A 41 11.39 -13.58 6.56
CA LEU A 41 11.57 -14.90 7.16
C LEU A 41 12.61 -14.80 8.28
N PHE A 42 12.47 -15.61 9.32
CA PHE A 42 13.40 -15.66 10.45
C PHE A 42 13.68 -17.09 10.89
N ASP A 43 14.92 -17.37 11.28
CA ASP A 43 15.33 -18.71 11.74
C ASP A 43 14.71 -19.08 13.09
N THR A 44 14.39 -18.08 13.91
CA THR A 44 13.80 -18.25 15.24
C THR A 44 12.61 -17.31 15.43
N PRO A 45 11.48 -17.76 16.02
CA PRO A 45 10.32 -16.91 16.26
C PRO A 45 10.65 -15.62 17.02
N ILE A 46 10.16 -14.49 16.51
CA ILE A 46 10.32 -13.17 17.14
C ILE A 46 8.95 -12.72 17.65
N ASN A 47 8.88 -12.28 18.92
CA ASN A 47 7.63 -11.83 19.52
C ASN A 47 6.98 -10.69 18.71
N HIS A 48 5.66 -10.80 18.53
CA HIS A 48 4.83 -9.83 17.79
C HIS A 48 5.19 -9.64 16.31
N GLN A 49 6.03 -10.51 15.75
CA GLN A 49 6.35 -10.53 14.33
C GLN A 49 5.77 -11.79 13.68
N SER A 50 5.66 -11.76 12.35
CA SER A 50 5.21 -12.90 11.57
C SER A 50 5.97 -13.01 10.27
N GLU A 51 6.15 -14.24 9.80
CA GLU A 51 6.78 -14.50 8.52
C GLU A 51 5.79 -14.28 7.38
N VAL A 52 6.29 -13.78 6.25
CA VAL A 52 5.48 -13.65 5.03
C VAL A 52 6.32 -13.95 3.80
N ALA A 53 5.69 -14.65 2.86
CA ALA A 53 6.12 -14.75 1.48
C ALA A 53 4.97 -14.30 0.58
N LEU A 54 5.17 -13.24 -0.18
CA LEU A 54 4.14 -12.60 -1.00
C LEU A 54 4.67 -12.34 -2.41
N ALA A 55 3.85 -12.65 -3.41
CA ALA A 55 4.08 -12.26 -4.80
C ALA A 55 2.89 -11.46 -5.32
N GLN A 56 3.15 -10.28 -5.90
CA GLN A 56 2.15 -9.39 -6.46
C GLN A 56 2.53 -9.03 -7.90
N LEU A 57 1.59 -9.22 -8.82
CA LEU A 57 1.74 -8.82 -10.21
C LEU A 57 0.97 -7.53 -10.44
N PHE A 58 1.67 -6.47 -10.79
CA PHE A 58 1.10 -5.19 -11.19
C PHE A 58 1.20 -5.06 -12.70
N SER A 59 0.14 -4.59 -13.34
CA SER A 59 0.16 -4.27 -14.78
C SER A 59 -0.51 -2.93 -15.00
N SER A 60 -0.03 -2.19 -16.01
CA SER A 60 -0.69 -0.96 -16.44
C SER A 60 -2.04 -1.30 -17.10
N SER A 61 -3.08 -0.52 -16.80
CA SER A 61 -4.42 -0.71 -17.36
C SER A 61 -4.54 -0.32 -18.83
N LEU A 62 -3.46 0.20 -19.44
CA LEU A 62 -3.46 0.72 -20.80
C LEU A 62 -3.49 -0.39 -21.87
N GLU A 63 -3.06 -1.61 -21.55
CA GLU A 63 -2.83 -2.66 -22.56
C GLU A 63 -3.54 -3.99 -22.31
N THR A 64 -4.09 -4.24 -21.13
CA THR A 64 -4.65 -5.56 -20.79
C THR A 64 -6.17 -5.53 -20.67
N HIS A 65 -6.87 -6.43 -21.38
CA HIS A 65 -8.30 -6.72 -21.23
C HIS A 65 -8.62 -7.61 -20.01
N ASP A 66 -7.66 -7.78 -19.10
CA ASP A 66 -7.72 -8.75 -18.02
C ASP A 66 -8.53 -8.26 -16.82
N THR A 67 -9.03 -9.22 -16.05
CA THR A 67 -9.68 -8.98 -14.76
C THR A 67 -8.64 -8.67 -13.69
N PHE A 68 -8.59 -7.43 -13.22
CA PHE A 68 -7.77 -7.01 -12.09
C PHE A 68 -8.48 -7.27 -10.75
N THR A 69 -7.71 -7.62 -9.72
CA THR A 69 -8.21 -7.71 -8.34
C THR A 69 -8.60 -6.31 -7.81
N ALA A 70 -7.72 -5.33 -7.97
CA ALA A 70 -7.96 -3.95 -7.61
C ALA A 70 -7.03 -3.03 -8.42
N TYR A 71 -7.41 -1.76 -8.54
CA TYR A 71 -6.54 -0.73 -9.08
C TYR A 71 -5.77 -0.07 -7.93
N LEU A 72 -4.44 -0.15 -7.98
CA LEU A 72 -3.54 0.60 -7.08
C LEU A 72 -3.26 1.96 -7.69
N HIS A 73 -3.62 3.02 -6.98
CA HIS A 73 -3.40 4.40 -7.45
C HIS A 73 -2.06 4.95 -6.97
N ARG A 74 -1.65 6.10 -7.52
CA ARG A 74 -0.38 6.74 -7.19
C ARG A 74 -0.24 6.94 -5.66
N PRO A 75 0.88 6.52 -5.05
CA PRO A 75 1.16 6.77 -3.65
C PRO A 75 1.35 8.26 -3.35
N GLU A 76 0.82 8.73 -2.24
CA GLU A 76 1.02 10.08 -1.73
C GLU A 76 1.85 10.03 -0.45
N VAL A 77 2.98 10.73 -0.44
CA VAL A 77 3.96 10.70 0.66
C VAL A 77 3.87 11.96 1.50
N ILE A 78 3.84 11.79 2.82
CA ILE A 78 3.83 12.83 3.84
C ILE A 78 5.12 12.72 4.64
N THR A 79 6.02 13.70 4.53
CA THR A 79 7.32 13.71 5.24
C THR A 79 7.26 14.42 6.60
N ASP A 80 6.34 15.35 6.78
CA ASP A 80 6.12 16.07 8.03
C ASP A 80 4.65 16.03 8.39
N ILE A 81 4.26 15.09 9.24
CA ILE A 81 2.86 14.80 9.50
C ILE A 81 2.24 15.86 10.41
N ASN A 82 1.39 16.67 9.80
CA ASN A 82 0.44 17.56 10.47
C ASN A 82 -0.94 17.45 9.80
N GLU A 83 -1.98 17.95 10.48
CA GLU A 83 -3.37 17.88 10.02
C GLU A 83 -3.55 18.35 8.56
N ASN A 84 -2.96 19.50 8.21
CA ASN A 84 -3.10 20.08 6.87
C ASN A 84 -2.43 19.20 5.81
N SER A 85 -1.17 18.81 6.05
CA SER A 85 -0.39 17.98 5.12
C SER A 85 -1.05 16.61 4.89
N PHE A 86 -1.63 16.02 5.93
CA PHE A 86 -2.31 14.74 5.82
C PHE A 86 -3.59 14.88 5.00
N ASN A 87 -4.42 15.89 5.28
CA ASN A 87 -5.66 16.12 4.56
C ASN A 87 -5.41 16.40 3.07
N GLU A 88 -4.41 17.23 2.76
CA GLU A 88 -4.01 17.51 1.37
C GLU A 88 -3.61 16.23 0.62
N LYS A 89 -2.76 15.40 1.24
CA LYS A 89 -2.29 14.14 0.65
C LYS A 89 -3.39 13.09 0.55
N LEU A 90 -4.33 13.09 1.47
CA LEU A 90 -5.51 12.24 1.41
C LEU A 90 -6.46 12.67 0.27
N GLU A 91 -6.73 13.96 0.12
CA GLU A 91 -7.51 14.48 -1.00
C GLU A 91 -6.86 14.13 -2.35
N ALA A 92 -5.53 14.25 -2.46
CA ALA A 92 -4.78 13.81 -3.63
C ALA A 92 -4.91 12.30 -3.89
N ALA A 93 -4.76 11.46 -2.87
CA ALA A 93 -4.92 10.01 -3.00
C ALA A 93 -6.34 9.62 -3.46
N ILE A 94 -7.38 10.28 -2.92
CA ILE A 94 -8.77 10.11 -3.33
C ILE A 94 -8.99 10.55 -4.78
N LEU A 95 -8.38 11.68 -5.16
CA LEU A 95 -8.46 12.23 -6.51
C LEU A 95 -7.85 11.25 -7.54
N TRP A 96 -6.68 10.67 -7.24
CA TRP A 96 -6.06 9.66 -8.11
C TRP A 96 -6.99 8.45 -8.32
N ALA A 97 -7.66 8.00 -7.26
CA ALA A 97 -8.63 6.92 -7.33
C ALA A 97 -9.94 7.25 -8.04
N LYS A 98 -10.14 8.52 -8.46
CA LYS A 98 -11.38 9.01 -9.08
C LYS A 98 -12.62 8.62 -8.25
N THR A 99 -12.45 8.61 -6.92
CA THR A 99 -13.49 8.21 -5.97
C THR A 99 -13.89 9.38 -5.07
N SER A 100 -14.81 9.16 -4.14
CA SER A 100 -15.16 10.14 -3.11
C SER A 100 -14.79 9.59 -1.74
N SER A 101 -14.52 10.48 -0.79
CA SER A 101 -14.27 10.13 0.62
C SER A 101 -15.37 9.21 1.19
N THR A 102 -16.63 9.41 0.80
CA THR A 102 -17.78 8.62 1.23
C THR A 102 -17.80 7.16 0.71
N LYS A 103 -17.05 6.87 -0.35
CA LYS A 103 -16.91 5.52 -0.92
C LYS A 103 -15.77 4.73 -0.30
N ILE A 104 -14.85 5.38 0.41
CA ILE A 104 -13.80 4.69 1.16
C ILE A 104 -14.45 4.09 2.41
N LYS A 105 -14.39 2.76 2.53
CA LYS A 105 -15.04 2.03 3.63
C LYS A 105 -14.09 1.52 4.69
N HIS A 106 -12.83 1.26 4.34
CA HIS A 106 -11.84 0.87 5.32
C HIS A 106 -10.53 1.63 5.13
N LEU A 107 -9.90 1.88 6.28
CA LEU A 107 -8.59 2.46 6.41
C LEU A 107 -7.68 1.37 6.97
N TRP A 108 -6.71 0.95 6.17
CA TRP A 108 -5.82 -0.15 6.49
C TRP A 108 -4.47 0.40 6.91
N LEU A 109 -4.21 0.38 8.22
CA LEU A 109 -3.03 0.96 8.82
C LEU A 109 -1.97 -0.10 9.07
N THR A 110 -0.73 0.31 8.85
CA THR A 110 0.47 -0.36 9.33
C THR A 110 1.21 0.58 10.27
N ALA A 111 0.76 0.61 11.52
CA ALA A 111 1.42 1.38 12.58
C ALA A 111 2.40 0.46 13.32
N PRO A 112 3.70 0.78 13.39
CA PRO A 112 4.64 0.00 14.17
C PRO A 112 4.45 0.22 15.68
N ARG A 113 3.87 1.35 16.14
CA ARG A 113 3.69 1.65 17.57
C ARG A 113 2.32 2.24 17.93
N GLU A 114 1.90 2.01 19.18
CA GLU A 114 0.60 2.45 19.72
C GLU A 114 0.44 4.00 19.75
N LYS A 115 1.54 4.74 19.91
CA LYS A 115 1.55 6.22 19.88
C LYS A 115 1.26 6.78 18.49
N GLU A 116 1.81 6.14 17.47
CA GLU A 116 1.70 6.51 16.05
C GLU A 116 0.28 6.22 15.56
N ARG A 117 -0.25 5.04 15.91
CA ARG A 117 -1.68 4.72 15.76
C ARG A 117 -2.58 5.76 16.41
N SER A 118 -2.28 6.17 17.64
CA SER A 118 -3.06 7.20 18.35
C SER A 118 -2.99 8.55 17.64
N TYR A 119 -1.86 8.90 17.02
CA TYR A 119 -1.75 10.13 16.24
C TYR A 119 -2.69 10.09 15.02
N VAL A 120 -2.65 9.03 14.22
CA VAL A 120 -3.53 8.87 13.05
C VAL A 120 -5.00 8.83 13.48
N ILE A 121 -5.33 8.13 14.56
CA ILE A 121 -6.71 8.05 15.07
C ILE A 121 -7.21 9.41 15.59
N ASN A 122 -6.38 10.16 16.31
CA ASN A 122 -6.82 11.37 17.01
C ASN A 122 -6.71 12.65 16.17
N ASN A 123 -5.83 12.67 15.17
CA ASN A 123 -5.50 13.89 14.42
C ASN A 123 -5.94 13.86 12.97
N VAL A 124 -6.58 12.78 12.49
CA VAL A 124 -7.19 12.76 11.17
C VAL A 124 -8.62 13.28 11.30
N PRO A 125 -8.91 14.53 10.90
CA PRO A 125 -10.24 15.13 11.03
C PRO A 125 -11.26 14.44 10.13
N LEU A 126 -10.80 13.77 9.06
CA LEU A 126 -11.63 12.88 8.27
C LEU A 126 -12.17 11.71 9.11
N LEU A 127 -11.48 11.27 10.16
CA LEU A 127 -12.00 10.25 11.06
C LEU A 127 -13.17 10.75 11.91
N THR A 128 -13.11 12.02 12.30
CA THR A 128 -14.12 12.66 13.14
C THR A 128 -15.30 13.21 12.32
N HIS A 129 -15.08 13.56 11.04
CA HIS A 129 -16.11 14.10 10.14
C HIS A 129 -16.86 13.03 9.34
N TYR A 130 -16.24 11.87 9.05
CA TYR A 130 -16.86 10.82 8.24
C TYR A 130 -17.10 9.57 9.10
N SER A 131 -18.25 9.44 9.75
CA SER A 131 -18.58 8.32 10.66
C SER A 131 -18.71 6.92 9.99
N HIS A 132 -18.20 6.72 8.77
CA HIS A 132 -18.55 5.60 7.90
C HIS A 132 -17.39 4.64 7.54
N PHE A 133 -16.14 4.95 7.88
CA PHE A 133 -15.03 4.03 7.61
C PHE A 133 -14.77 3.12 8.82
N LYS A 134 -14.15 1.96 8.57
CA LYS A 134 -13.60 1.08 9.60
C LYS A 134 -12.08 1.16 9.57
N LEU A 135 -11.48 1.35 10.74
CA LEU A 135 -10.04 1.32 10.92
C LEU A 135 -9.58 -0.12 11.17
N VAL A 136 -8.62 -0.60 10.40
CA VAL A 136 -8.00 -1.91 10.58
C VAL A 136 -6.49 -1.73 10.68
N ASP A 137 -5.91 -2.09 11.83
CA ASP A 137 -4.46 -2.18 12.01
C ASP A 137 -4.05 -3.62 11.71
N ILE A 138 -3.36 -3.85 10.59
CA ILE A 138 -3.02 -5.22 10.19
C ILE A 138 -1.97 -5.84 11.11
N ASN A 139 -1.05 -5.04 11.68
CA ASN A 139 0.01 -5.55 12.54
C ASN A 139 -0.57 -6.14 13.84
N GLN A 140 -1.72 -5.63 14.30
CA GLN A 140 -2.44 -6.18 15.46
C GLN A 140 -3.11 -7.54 15.18
N VAL A 141 -3.44 -7.82 13.91
CA VAL A 141 -4.14 -9.05 13.52
C VAL A 141 -3.17 -10.16 13.17
N ILE A 142 -2.15 -9.84 12.38
CA ILE A 142 -1.25 -10.82 11.76
C ILE A 142 0.20 -10.70 12.22
N GLY A 143 0.52 -9.79 13.16
CA GLY A 143 1.89 -9.50 13.56
C GLY A 143 2.61 -8.58 12.56
N HIS A 144 3.72 -7.99 13.02
CA HIS A 144 4.54 -7.12 12.18
C HIS A 144 5.39 -7.95 11.20
N THR A 145 5.42 -7.56 9.92
CA THR A 145 6.12 -8.30 8.85
C THR A 145 7.31 -7.51 8.26
N GLY A 146 7.88 -6.61 9.05
CA GLY A 146 9.07 -5.84 8.68
C GLY A 146 8.86 -5.03 7.41
N HIS A 147 9.83 -5.07 6.49
CA HIS A 147 9.78 -4.39 5.20
C HIS A 147 8.67 -4.90 4.26
N SER A 148 8.08 -6.07 4.54
CA SER A 148 6.96 -6.62 3.76
C SER A 148 5.60 -6.07 4.19
N THR A 149 5.55 -5.29 5.27
CA THR A 149 4.33 -4.79 5.91
C THR A 149 3.44 -3.98 4.96
N LEU A 150 3.99 -3.01 4.24
CA LEU A 150 3.25 -2.23 3.22
C LEU A 150 2.64 -3.14 2.16
N TRP A 151 3.44 -4.05 1.61
CA TRP A 151 3.04 -4.90 0.49
C TRP A 151 1.96 -5.90 0.89
N LEU A 152 2.06 -6.45 2.10
CA LEU A 152 1.03 -7.29 2.68
C LEU A 152 -0.25 -6.49 2.95
N ASN A 153 -0.13 -5.25 3.39
CA ASN A 153 -1.28 -4.36 3.55
C ASN A 153 -2.01 -4.12 2.23
N ILE A 154 -1.27 -3.80 1.16
CA ILE A 154 -1.81 -3.66 -0.20
C ILE A 154 -2.49 -4.96 -0.64
N PHE A 155 -1.90 -6.13 -0.39
CA PHE A 155 -2.49 -7.41 -0.76
C PHE A 155 -3.84 -7.67 -0.06
N ILE A 156 -3.89 -7.47 1.26
CA ILE A 156 -5.09 -7.70 2.08
C ILE A 156 -6.20 -6.73 1.66
N SER A 157 -5.86 -5.44 1.58
CA SER A 157 -6.81 -4.38 1.22
C SER A 157 -7.30 -4.52 -0.23
N ALA A 158 -6.45 -4.90 -1.19
CA ALA A 158 -6.86 -5.21 -2.56
C ALA A 158 -7.83 -6.40 -2.62
N THR A 159 -7.56 -7.46 -1.86
CA THR A 159 -8.45 -8.62 -1.75
C THR A 159 -9.80 -8.23 -1.16
N HIS A 160 -9.81 -7.35 -0.16
CA HIS A 160 -11.05 -6.81 0.40
C HIS A 160 -11.78 -5.92 -0.62
N CYS A 161 -11.06 -5.09 -1.37
CA CYS A 161 -11.57 -4.24 -2.44
C CYS A 161 -12.33 -5.07 -3.50
N ASP A 162 -11.72 -6.16 -3.99
CA ASP A 162 -12.34 -7.04 -4.98
C ASP A 162 -13.61 -7.70 -4.44
N LYS A 163 -13.51 -8.27 -3.23
CA LYS A 163 -14.60 -9.03 -2.60
C LYS A 163 -15.82 -8.17 -2.30
N HIS A 164 -15.60 -6.94 -1.85
CA HIS A 164 -16.67 -6.05 -1.38
C HIS A 164 -17.04 -4.96 -2.37
N ARG A 165 -16.27 -4.76 -3.45
CA ARG A 165 -16.45 -3.68 -4.44
C ARG A 165 -16.49 -2.30 -3.79
N GLU A 166 -15.63 -2.11 -2.81
CA GLU A 166 -15.52 -0.89 -2.01
C GLU A 166 -14.11 -0.32 -2.14
N SER A 167 -14.00 1.00 -2.28
CA SER A 167 -12.69 1.66 -2.25
C SER A 167 -12.06 1.52 -0.86
N GLN A 168 -10.74 1.32 -0.85
CA GLN A 168 -9.95 1.16 0.35
C GLN A 168 -8.86 2.23 0.38
N LEU A 169 -8.40 2.60 1.57
CA LEU A 169 -7.19 3.40 1.74
C LEU A 169 -6.16 2.64 2.56
N VAL A 170 -4.98 2.46 2.00
CA VAL A 170 -3.80 1.96 2.69
C VAL A 170 -3.06 3.16 3.27
N ILE A 171 -2.71 3.06 4.55
CA ILE A 171 -1.90 4.03 5.27
C ILE A 171 -0.70 3.28 5.84
N ASP A 172 0.49 3.60 5.34
CA ASP A 172 1.73 2.99 5.80
C ASP A 172 2.61 4.00 6.51
N GLU A 173 2.92 3.73 7.76
CA GLU A 173 3.80 4.55 8.57
C GLU A 173 5.15 3.86 8.70
N GLN A 174 6.12 4.34 7.94
CA GLN A 174 7.48 3.82 7.97
C GLN A 174 8.23 4.49 9.10
N ASP A 175 8.64 3.70 10.11
CA ASP A 175 9.45 4.08 11.30
C ASP A 175 10.10 5.48 11.17
N SER A 176 9.32 6.52 11.45
CA SER A 176 9.70 7.94 11.53
C SER A 176 10.24 8.66 10.27
N SER A 177 10.12 8.12 9.05
CA SER A 177 10.62 8.82 7.84
C SER A 177 9.53 9.50 7.02
N TYR A 178 8.41 8.81 6.79
CA TYR A 178 7.26 9.36 6.08
C TYR A 178 6.04 8.45 6.25
N THR A 179 4.86 9.01 6.04
CA THR A 179 3.60 8.28 5.90
C THR A 179 3.23 8.21 4.43
N THR A 180 2.85 7.02 3.96
CA THR A 180 2.31 6.84 2.61
C THR A 180 0.81 6.61 2.67
N LEU A 181 0.07 7.31 1.82
CA LEU A 181 -1.34 7.07 1.55
C LEU A 181 -1.49 6.48 0.15
N ILE A 182 -2.19 5.35 0.03
CA ILE A 182 -2.46 4.72 -1.27
C ILE A 182 -3.92 4.31 -1.35
N ALA A 183 -4.63 4.82 -2.34
CA ALA A 183 -6.01 4.44 -2.58
C ALA A 183 -6.09 3.19 -3.47
N LEU A 184 -7.11 2.36 -3.21
CA LEU A 184 -7.48 1.17 -3.98
C LEU A 184 -8.94 1.27 -4.41
N SER A 185 -9.24 0.86 -5.63
CA SER A 185 -10.62 0.84 -6.19
C SER A 185 -10.90 -0.40 -7.02
#